data_AF-X1CJC6-F1
#
_entry.id   AF-X1CJC6-F1
#
_cell.length_a   1.000
_cell.length_b   1.000
_cell.length_c   1.000
_cell.angle_alpha   90.00
_cell.angle_beta   90.00
_cell.angle_gamma   90.00
#
_symmetry.space_group_name_H-M   'P 1'
#
loop_
_entity.id
_entity.type
_entity.pdbx_description
1 polymer ?
#
loop_
_entity_poly.entity_id
_entity_poly.type
_entity_poly.pdbx_seq_one_letter_code
_entity_poly.pdbx_strand_id
1 'polypeptide(L)'
;FFINDLTSTGAIERAVMFINLADDPAIERIATPRCALTAAEYLAFEEDMQVLVVLNDMTNYCEALREISAARKEPIPVINVASAAPARAIAIA
;
A
#
# COMPACT_ATOMS: atom_id res chain seq x y z
N PHE A 1 -6.20 -10.95 -9.30
CA PHE A 1 -5.68 -10.33 -10.54
C PHE A 1 -4.16 -10.13 -10.43
N PHE A 2 -3.67 -9.29 -9.51
CA PHE A 2 -2.23 -9.00 -9.36
C PHE A 2 -1.30 -10.22 -9.18
N ILE A 3 -1.65 -11.19 -8.32
CA ILE A 3 -0.83 -12.40 -8.13
C ILE A 3 -0.68 -13.19 -9.44
N ASN A 4 -1.76 -13.34 -10.20
CA ASN A 4 -1.74 -14.12 -11.44
C ASN A 4 -0.90 -13.43 -12.54
N ASP A 5 -0.92 -12.10 -12.60
CA ASP A 5 -0.14 -11.31 -13.57
C ASP A 5 1.36 -11.33 -13.26
N LEU A 6 1.73 -11.29 -11.98
CA LEU A 6 3.12 -11.42 -11.54
C LEU A 6 3.65 -12.85 -11.66
N THR A 7 2.77 -13.85 -11.49
CA THR A 7 3.13 -15.27 -11.69
C THR A 7 3.27 -15.60 -13.17
N SER A 8 2.43 -15.04 -14.04
CA SER A 8 2.48 -15.28 -15.49
C SER A 8 3.69 -14.63 -16.16
N THR A 9 4.17 -13.50 -15.62
CA THR A 9 5.35 -12.78 -16.11
C THR A 9 6.67 -13.28 -15.52
N GLY A 10 6.63 -14.18 -14.51
CA GLY A 10 7.81 -14.64 -13.78
C GLY A 10 8.46 -13.56 -12.91
N ALA A 11 7.87 -12.37 -12.85
CA ALA A 11 8.37 -11.24 -12.06
C ALA A 11 8.24 -11.49 -10.54
N ILE A 12 7.44 -12.48 -10.14
CA ILE A 12 7.23 -12.82 -8.72
C ILE A 12 8.52 -13.26 -8.00
N GLU A 13 9.52 -13.80 -8.72
CA GLU A 13 10.80 -14.19 -8.11
C GLU A 13 11.68 -12.99 -7.76
N ARG A 14 11.43 -11.83 -8.38
CA ARG A 14 12.17 -10.58 -8.15
C ARG A 14 11.34 -9.50 -7.49
N ALA A 15 10.08 -9.77 -7.20
CA ALA A 15 9.16 -8.78 -6.66
C ALA A 15 8.66 -9.17 -5.27
N VAL A 16 8.71 -8.23 -4.33
CA VAL A 16 8.07 -8.35 -3.02
C VAL A 16 6.73 -7.63 -3.08
N MET A 17 5.65 -8.33 -2.72
CA MET A 17 4.31 -7.76 -2.79
C MET A 17 3.63 -7.75 -1.41
N PHE A 18 3.14 -6.57 -1.04
CA PHE A 18 2.32 -6.35 0.14
C PHE A 18 0.86 -6.20 -0.31
N ILE A 19 0.01 -7.15 0.06
CA ILE A 19 -1.41 -7.13 -0.29
C ILE A 19 -2.20 -6.78 0.96
N ASN A 20 -3.09 -5.80 0.85
CA ASN A 20 -4.09 -5.47 1.86
C ASN A 20 -5.49 -5.68 1.26
N LEU A 21 -6.32 -6.45 1.95
CA LEU A 21 -7.69 -6.73 1.56
C LEU A 21 -8.62 -5.61 2.04
N ALA A 22 -9.73 -5.41 1.34
CA ALA A 22 -10.70 -4.36 1.69
C ALA A 22 -11.37 -4.57 3.07
N ASP A 23 -11.31 -5.79 3.60
CA ASP A 23 -11.83 -6.16 4.91
C ASP A 23 -10.81 -5.95 6.04
N ASP A 24 -9.54 -5.66 5.72
CA ASP A 24 -8.50 -5.46 6.72
C ASP A 24 -8.68 -4.09 7.42
N PRO A 25 -8.30 -3.98 8.72
CA PRO A 25 -8.45 -2.76 9.49
C PRO A 25 -7.79 -1.54 8.84
N ALA A 26 -8.39 -0.35 9.00
CA ALA A 26 -7.86 0.91 8.46
C ALA A 26 -6.41 1.21 8.95
N ILE A 27 -6.04 0.74 10.15
CA ILE A 27 -4.68 0.84 10.69
C ILE A 27 -3.68 0.05 9.85
N GLU A 28 -4.03 -1.16 9.42
CA GLU A 28 -3.15 -1.97 8.57
C GLU A 28 -2.94 -1.28 7.23
N ARG A 29 -3.98 -0.66 6.64
CA ARG A 29 -3.87 0.10 5.39
C ARG A 29 -2.87 1.26 5.45
N ILE A 30 -2.62 1.81 6.64
CA ILE A 30 -1.64 2.89 6.85
C ILE A 30 -0.25 2.30 7.13
N ALA A 31 -0.17 1.17 7.81
CA ALA A 31 1.08 0.50 8.12
C ALA A 31 1.69 -0.22 6.90
N THR A 32 0.87 -0.87 6.07
CA THR A 32 1.31 -1.61 4.87
C THR A 32 2.23 -0.80 3.95
N PRO A 33 1.89 0.44 3.51
CA PRO A 33 2.80 1.22 2.67
C PRO A 33 4.09 1.61 3.39
N ARG A 34 4.06 1.81 4.72
CA ARG A 34 5.27 2.10 5.48
C ARG A 34 6.18 0.88 5.53
N CYS A 35 5.63 -0.30 5.81
CA CYS A 35 6.40 -1.56 5.78
C CYS A 35 7.00 -1.83 4.39
N ALA A 36 6.23 -1.58 3.33
CA ALA A 36 6.73 -1.71 1.97
C ALA A 36 7.88 -0.74 1.68
N LEU A 37 7.77 0.53 2.09
CA LEU A 37 8.85 1.49 1.94
C LEU A 37 10.09 1.12 2.75
N THR A 38 9.94 0.63 3.99
CA THR A 38 11.08 0.16 4.78
C THR A 38 11.80 -1.02 4.11
N ALA A 39 11.06 -1.96 3.53
CA ALA A 39 11.65 -3.06 2.77
C ALA A 39 12.36 -2.55 1.50
N ALA A 40 11.78 -1.58 0.81
CA ALA A 40 12.40 -0.96 -0.36
C ALA A 40 13.67 -0.18 0.00
N GLU A 41 13.66 0.55 1.11
CA GLU A 41 14.82 1.27 1.64
C GLU A 41 15.94 0.29 2.00
N TYR A 42 15.62 -0.82 2.66
CA TYR A 42 16.59 -1.87 2.96
C TYR A 42 17.24 -2.42 1.68
N LEU A 43 16.43 -2.79 0.68
CA LEU A 43 16.93 -3.31 -0.60
C LEU A 43 17.74 -2.27 -1.38
N ALA A 44 17.36 -0.99 -1.32
CA ALA A 44 18.04 0.08 -2.05
C ALA A 44 19.34 0.53 -1.37
N PHE A 45 19.35 0.65 -0.03
CA PHE A 45 20.48 1.24 0.71
C PHE A 45 21.44 0.21 1.31
N GLU A 46 20.95 -0.95 1.77
CA GLU A 46 21.82 -1.98 2.34
C GLU A 46 22.31 -2.98 1.27
N GLU A 47 21.45 -3.30 0.30
CA GLU A 47 21.75 -4.29 -0.75
C GLU A 47 22.13 -3.63 -2.11
N ASP A 48 22.19 -2.30 -2.19
CA ASP A 48 22.54 -1.49 -3.38
C ASP A 48 21.75 -1.88 -4.66
N MET A 49 20.49 -2.29 -4.48
CA MET A 49 19.61 -2.69 -5.58
C MET A 49 18.83 -1.50 -6.16
N GLN A 50 18.53 -1.55 -7.46
CA GLN A 50 17.59 -0.62 -8.09
C GLN A 50 16.16 -1.07 -7.79
N VAL A 51 15.46 -0.32 -6.96
CA VAL A 51 14.13 -0.69 -6.47
C VAL A 51 13.06 0.24 -7.06
N LEU A 52 11.98 -0.33 -7.58
CA LEU A 52 10.78 0.38 -8.00
C LEU A 52 9.62 0.05 -7.07
N VAL A 53 9.16 1.03 -6.30
CA VAL A 53 7.98 0.89 -5.44
C VAL A 53 6.74 1.40 -6.18
N VAL A 54 5.75 0.53 -6.35
CA VAL A 54 4.45 0.86 -6.93
C VAL A 54 3.39 0.85 -5.83
N LEU A 55 2.90 2.03 -5.48
CA LEU A 55 1.81 2.22 -4.50
C LEU A 55 0.47 2.31 -5.22
N ASN A 56 -0.44 1.39 -4.93
CA ASN A 56 -1.82 1.43 -5.42
C ASN A 56 -2.77 0.89 -4.34
N ASP A 57 -3.86 1.55 -3.94
CA ASP A 57 -4.45 2.83 -4.37
C ASP A 57 -4.44 3.82 -3.18
N MET A 58 -3.84 5.00 -3.40
CA MET A 58 -3.65 6.07 -2.40
C MET A 58 -4.97 6.68 -1.91
N THR A 59 -6.07 6.48 -2.62
CA THR A 59 -7.40 6.97 -2.21
C THR A 59 -7.86 6.31 -0.91
N ASN A 60 -7.70 4.99 -0.76
CA ASN A 60 -8.06 4.34 0.51
C ASN A 60 -7.05 4.62 1.61
N TYR A 61 -5.79 4.92 1.26
CA TYR A 61 -4.84 5.40 2.26
C TYR A 61 -5.32 6.72 2.87
N CYS A 62 -5.81 7.65 2.03
CA CYS A 62 -6.42 8.90 2.49
C CYS A 62 -7.73 8.68 3.27
N GLU A 63 -8.59 7.75 2.85
CA GLU A 63 -9.81 7.41 3.60
C GLU A 63 -9.49 6.80 4.98
N ALA A 64 -8.50 5.91 5.07
CA ALA A 64 -8.05 5.36 6.34
C ALA A 64 -7.49 6.45 7.26
N LEU A 65 -6.71 7.38 6.71
CA LEU A 65 -6.23 8.55 7.47
C LEU A 65 -7.40 9.43 7.94
N ARG A 66 -8.41 9.64 7.09
CA ARG A 66 -9.63 10.39 7.43
C ARG A 66 -10.39 9.76 8.60
N GLU A 67 -10.55 8.43 8.58
CA GLU A 67 -11.24 7.69 9.65
C GLU A 67 -10.50 7.84 10.99
N ILE A 68 -9.17 7.76 10.98
CA ILE A 68 -8.35 7.94 12.18
C ILE A 68 -8.37 9.38 12.69
N SER A 69 -8.26 10.38 11.81
CA SER A 69 -8.33 11.79 12.22
C SER A 69 -9.72 12.16 12.77
N ALA A 70 -10.80 11.60 12.21
CA ALA A 70 -12.14 11.75 12.75
C ALA A 70 -12.28 11.11 14.14
N ALA A 71 -11.71 9.92 14.35
CA ALA A 71 -11.68 9.25 15.65
C ALA A 71 -10.84 10.02 16.70
N ARG A 72 -9.78 10.73 16.26
CA ARG A 72 -8.88 11.52 17.11
C ARG A 72 -9.31 12.98 17.32
N LYS A 73 -10.41 13.44 16.70
CA LYS A 73 -10.90 14.85 16.73
C LYS A 73 -9.86 15.88 16.25
N GLU A 74 -9.06 15.53 15.25
CA GLU A 74 -8.13 16.49 14.64
C GLU A 74 -8.89 17.50 13.75
N PRO A 75 -8.56 18.80 13.77
CA PRO A 75 -9.37 19.89 13.20
C PRO A 75 -9.31 20.02 11.66
N ILE A 76 -9.06 18.95 10.91
CA ILE A 76 -8.83 18.98 9.45
C ILE A 76 -10.16 18.72 8.71
N PRO A 77 -10.52 19.49 7.65
CA PRO A 77 -11.82 19.38 6.99
C PRO A 77 -12.04 18.01 6.32
N VAL A 78 -13.23 17.45 6.55
CA VAL A 78 -13.65 16.16 5.98
C VAL A 78 -14.31 16.41 4.62
N ILE A 79 -13.56 16.25 3.52
CA ILE A 79 -14.11 16.24 2.16
C ILE A 79 -14.39 14.78 1.78
N ASN A 80 -15.64 14.47 1.42
CA ASN A 80 -16.08 13.12 1.09
C ASN A 80 -15.62 12.75 -0.32
N VAL A 81 -14.70 11.78 -0.44
CA VAL A 81 -14.25 11.26 -1.74
C VAL A 81 -14.77 9.82 -1.84
N ALA A 82 -15.79 9.61 -2.67
CA ALA A 82 -16.34 8.28 -2.90
C ALA A 82 -15.26 7.35 -3.51
N SER A 83 -14.94 6.25 -2.82
CA SER A 83 -13.96 5.24 -3.28
C SER A 83 -14.59 3.86 -3.27
N ALA A 84 -14.69 3.25 -4.44
CA ALA A 84 -15.16 1.88 -4.64
C ALA A 84 -14.10 1.12 -5.46
N ALA A 85 -13.33 0.21 -4.84
CA ALA A 85 -12.60 -0.84 -5.56
C ALA A 85 -11.99 -1.91 -4.62
N PRO A 86 -11.99 -3.20 -5.03
CA PRO A 86 -11.56 -4.33 -4.22
C PRO A 86 -10.04 -4.60 -4.33
N ALA A 87 -9.44 -5.01 -3.21
CA ALA A 87 -8.09 -5.58 -3.03
C ALA A 87 -6.89 -4.82 -3.65
N ARG A 88 -5.96 -4.38 -2.80
CA ARG A 88 -4.89 -3.44 -3.16
C ARG A 88 -3.53 -4.06 -2.91
N ALA A 89 -2.64 -3.93 -3.88
CA ALA A 89 -1.32 -4.50 -3.85
C ALA A 89 -0.28 -3.39 -4.02
N ILE A 90 0.71 -3.41 -3.14
CA ILE A 90 1.94 -2.64 -3.26
C ILE A 90 3.00 -3.63 -3.74
N ALA A 91 3.58 -3.38 -4.90
CA ALA A 91 4.64 -4.22 -5.46
C ALA A 91 5.96 -3.46 -5.42
N ILE A 92 7.01 -4.15 -4.99
CA ILE A 92 8.39 -3.70 -4.99
C ILE A 92 9.10 -4.59 -6.00
N ALA A 93 9.61 -4.02 -7.09
CA ALA A 93 10.30 -4.74 -8.17
C ALA A 93 11.74 -4.24 -8.35
#